data_AF-A0A853GV51-F1
#
_entry.id   AF-A0A853GV51-F1
#
_cell.length_a   1.000
_cell.length_b   1.000
_cell.length_c   1.000
_cell.angle_alpha   90.00
_cell.angle_beta   90.00
_cell.angle_gamma   90.00
#
_symmetry.space_group_name_H-M   'P 1'
#
loop_
_entity.id
_entity.type
_entity.pdbx_description
1 polymer ?
#
loop_
_entity_poly.entity_id
_entity_poly.type
_entity_poly.pdbx_seq_one_letter_code
_entity_poly.pdbx_strand_id
1 'polypeptide(L)'
;MNLLQSTRCLSRTAVAVASPLLIVACAHQPTMYNWQAYQPQVYSYLKGEDYAEQISALEKNMESARSRGETLPPGFHAHLGMLYLKTGLDARGVEHIQNEKLVFPESIAFMDFMLRMASGATEPSSSPGSEALPAAKADVPETGEALQ
;
A
#
# COMPACT_ATOMS: atom_id res chain seq x y z
N MET A 1 38.50 -65.57 27.81
CA MET A 1 39.43 -65.47 26.66
C MET A 1 38.83 -64.50 25.66
N ASN A 2 39.25 -63.24 25.70
CA ASN A 2 38.90 -62.25 24.67
C ASN A 2 39.80 -62.52 23.45
N LEU A 3 39.21 -62.91 22.32
CA LEU A 3 39.92 -62.90 21.05
C LEU A 3 39.60 -61.64 20.25
N LEU A 4 40.70 -61.08 19.76
CA LEU A 4 40.86 -59.87 18.99
C LEU A 4 40.03 -59.85 17.70
N GLN A 5 39.60 -58.63 17.37
CA GLN A 5 39.67 -57.99 16.05
C GLN A 5 39.64 -58.90 14.81
N SER A 6 38.59 -58.72 13.99
CA SER A 6 38.77 -58.79 12.54
C SER A 6 38.13 -57.57 11.89
N THR A 7 39.01 -56.70 11.43
CA THR A 7 38.73 -55.58 10.54
C THR A 7 38.36 -56.11 9.14
N ARG A 8 37.48 -55.34 8.48
CA ARG A 8 37.15 -55.31 7.03
C ARG A 8 35.94 -56.16 6.63
N CYS A 9 34.85 -55.46 6.30
CA CYS A 9 34.53 -55.26 4.89
C CYS A 9 33.78 -53.94 4.73
N LEU A 10 34.48 -52.97 4.17
CA LEU A 10 33.93 -51.71 3.68
C LEU A 10 33.01 -52.07 2.50
N SER A 11 31.70 -52.18 2.72
CA SER A 11 30.74 -52.42 1.64
C SER A 11 29.69 -51.31 1.55
N ARG A 12 29.95 -50.42 0.59
CA ARG A 12 28.99 -49.79 -0.32
C ARG A 12 27.92 -48.88 0.33
N THR A 13 28.33 -47.63 0.53
CA THR A 13 27.53 -46.40 0.31
C THR A 13 26.02 -46.60 0.34
N ALA A 14 25.43 -46.51 1.53
CA ALA A 14 24.03 -46.16 1.65
C ALA A 14 23.90 -44.69 1.24
N VAL A 15 23.51 -44.44 -0.02
CA VAL A 15 22.97 -43.15 -0.43
C VAL A 15 21.67 -42.99 0.35
N ALA A 16 21.75 -42.36 1.51
CA ALA A 16 20.58 -41.84 2.19
C ALA A 16 20.06 -40.70 1.33
N VAL A 17 19.03 -41.01 0.55
CA VAL A 17 18.27 -40.07 -0.28
C VAL A 17 17.89 -38.88 0.59
N ALA A 18 18.53 -37.75 0.32
CA ALA A 18 18.11 -36.46 0.86
C ALA A 18 16.67 -36.21 0.37
N SER A 19 15.70 -36.35 1.27
CA SER A 19 14.40 -35.73 1.08
C SER A 19 14.54 -34.27 1.50
N PRO A 20 14.56 -33.29 0.58
CA PRO A 20 14.22 -31.94 0.98
C PRO A 20 12.77 -31.99 1.45
N LEU A 21 12.55 -31.83 2.76
CA LEU A 21 11.24 -31.45 3.28
C LEU A 21 10.90 -30.11 2.63
N LEU A 22 10.08 -30.15 1.57
CA LEU A 22 9.48 -28.95 1.00
C LEU A 22 8.47 -28.43 2.03
N ILE A 23 8.94 -27.53 2.90
CA ILE A 23 8.06 -26.76 3.79
C ILE A 23 7.31 -25.77 2.89
N VAL A 24 6.07 -26.11 2.53
CA VAL A 24 5.15 -25.16 1.91
C VAL A 24 4.54 -24.33 3.03
N ALA A 25 5.19 -23.22 3.38
CA ALA A 25 4.61 -22.20 4.25
C ALA A 25 3.85 -21.17 3.39
N CYS A 26 2.61 -21.49 3.01
CA CYS A 26 1.71 -20.47 2.48
C CYS A 26 0.93 -19.88 3.65
N ALA A 27 1.52 -18.89 4.32
CA ALA A 27 0.80 -18.09 5.32
C ALA A 27 -0.10 -17.09 4.58
N HIS A 28 -1.33 -17.50 4.23
CA HIS A 28 -2.36 -16.57 3.80
C HIS A 28 -2.91 -15.85 5.03
N GLN A 29 -2.32 -14.69 5.35
CA GLN A 29 -2.81 -13.88 6.47
C GLN A 29 -4.06 -13.10 6.03
N PRO A 30 -5.14 -13.15 6.82
CA PRO A 30 -6.31 -12.33 6.54
C PRO A 30 -5.92 -10.85 6.57
N THR A 31 -6.40 -10.08 5.60
CA THR A 31 -6.15 -8.64 5.56
C THR A 31 -6.93 -7.95 6.68
N MET A 32 -6.24 -7.16 7.50
CA MET A 32 -6.89 -6.36 8.56
C MET A 32 -7.84 -5.30 7.99
N TYR A 33 -7.58 -4.84 6.75
CA TYR A 33 -8.29 -3.75 6.10
C TYR A 33 -8.95 -4.17 4.78
N ASN A 34 -10.00 -3.45 4.42
CA ASN A 34 -10.70 -3.53 3.16
C ASN A 34 -10.00 -2.70 2.06
N TRP A 35 -9.10 -3.31 1.29
CA TRP A 35 -8.31 -2.63 0.25
C TRP A 35 -8.99 -2.50 -1.12
N GLN A 36 -10.05 -3.28 -1.35
CA GLN A 36 -10.73 -3.59 -2.61
C GLN A 36 -10.49 -2.57 -3.74
N ALA A 37 -11.21 -1.46 -3.78
CA ALA A 37 -11.10 -0.45 -4.84
C ALA A 37 -10.00 0.58 -4.61
N TYR A 38 -9.43 0.65 -3.41
CA TYR A 38 -8.54 1.74 -2.99
C TYR A 38 -7.26 1.80 -3.84
N GLN A 39 -6.52 0.69 -3.93
CA GLN A 39 -5.25 0.63 -4.66
C GLN A 39 -5.41 1.00 -6.15
N PRO A 40 -6.40 0.45 -6.89
CA PRO A 40 -6.69 0.90 -8.24
C PRO A 40 -7.01 2.39 -8.36
N GLN A 41 -7.79 2.97 -7.44
CA GLN A 41 -8.16 4.39 -7.50
C GLN A 41 -6.97 5.31 -7.23
N VAL A 42 -6.08 4.96 -6.31
CA VAL A 42 -4.83 5.73 -6.10
C VAL A 42 -4.00 5.75 -7.39
N TYR A 43 -3.89 4.62 -8.08
CA TYR A 43 -3.16 4.57 -9.35
C TYR A 43 -3.86 5.33 -10.48
N SER A 44 -5.19 5.23 -10.54
CA SER A 44 -6.06 5.99 -11.47
C SER A 44 -5.87 7.50 -11.30
N TYR A 45 -5.85 7.98 -10.06
CA TYR A 45 -5.54 9.38 -9.74
C TYR A 45 -4.17 9.81 -10.27
N LEU A 46 -3.12 8.99 -10.09
CA LEU A 46 -1.77 9.29 -10.56
C LEU A 46 -1.67 9.33 -12.09
N LYS A 47 -2.57 8.64 -12.80
CA LYS A 47 -2.71 8.72 -14.26
C LYS A 47 -3.52 9.92 -14.73
N GLY A 48 -4.15 10.66 -13.82
CA GLY A 48 -5.04 11.77 -14.17
C GLY A 48 -6.37 11.31 -14.79
N GLU A 49 -6.83 10.10 -14.44
CA GLU A 49 -8.14 9.60 -14.84
C GLU A 49 -9.28 10.33 -14.09
N ASP A 50 -10.53 10.09 -14.49
CA ASP A 50 -11.70 10.85 -14.00
C ASP A 50 -11.92 10.70 -12.49
N TYR A 51 -12.19 11.83 -11.82
CA TYR A 51 -12.42 11.87 -10.38
C TYR A 51 -13.81 11.36 -10.01
N ALA A 52 -14.83 11.53 -10.86
CA ALA A 52 -16.19 11.09 -10.53
C ALA A 52 -16.29 9.55 -10.49
N GLU A 53 -15.66 8.85 -11.44
CA GLU A 53 -15.53 7.40 -11.41
C GLU A 53 -14.79 6.90 -10.16
N GLN A 54 -13.69 7.57 -9.78
CA GLN A 54 -12.91 7.23 -8.58
C GLN A 54 -13.74 7.40 -7.30
N ILE A 55 -14.45 8.52 -7.17
CA ILE A 55 -15.34 8.79 -6.03
C ILE A 55 -16.40 7.68 -5.92
N SER A 56 -17.08 7.36 -7.02
CA SER A 56 -18.11 6.30 -7.05
C SER A 56 -17.57 4.94 -6.62
N ALA A 57 -16.37 4.57 -7.12
CA ALA A 57 -15.73 3.31 -6.75
C ALA A 57 -15.38 3.25 -5.25
N LEU A 58 -14.88 4.34 -4.68
CA LEU A 58 -14.52 4.44 -3.26
C LEU A 58 -15.75 4.49 -2.36
N GLU A 59 -16.81 5.21 -2.73
CA GLU A 59 -18.08 5.21 -1.98
C GLU A 59 -18.68 3.80 -1.92
N LYS A 60 -18.69 3.09 -3.05
CA LYS A 60 -19.14 1.69 -3.10
C LYS A 60 -18.28 0.78 -2.22
N ASN A 61 -16.98 1.01 -2.21
CA ASN A 61 -16.05 0.28 -1.34
C ASN A 61 -16.34 0.53 0.14
N MET A 62 -16.59 1.78 0.53
CA MET A 62 -16.93 2.19 1.89
C MET A 62 -18.23 1.52 2.36
N GLU A 63 -19.28 1.53 1.53
CA GLU A 63 -20.55 0.87 1.86
C GLU A 63 -20.37 -0.66 1.97
N SER A 64 -19.60 -1.23 1.05
CA SER A 64 -19.25 -2.65 1.04
C SER A 64 -18.51 -3.05 2.34
N ALA A 65 -17.50 -2.28 2.77
CA ALA A 65 -16.79 -2.49 4.02
C ALA A 65 -17.72 -2.36 5.24
N ARG A 66 -18.54 -1.31 5.27
CA ARG A 66 -19.55 -1.08 6.32
C ARG A 66 -20.50 -2.27 6.47
N SER A 67 -21.01 -2.81 5.35
CA SER A 67 -21.95 -3.94 5.35
C SER A 67 -21.35 -5.24 5.90
N ARG A 68 -20.02 -5.39 5.81
CA ARG A 68 -19.28 -6.56 6.32
C ARG A 68 -18.63 -6.32 7.68
N GLY A 69 -18.74 -5.11 8.25
CA GLY A 69 -18.04 -4.74 9.48
C GLY A 69 -16.52 -4.72 9.32
N GLU A 70 -16.03 -4.46 8.10
CA GLU A 70 -14.59 -4.37 7.80
C GLU A 70 -14.11 -2.91 7.92
N THR A 71 -12.87 -2.74 8.35
CA THR A 71 -12.26 -1.41 8.51
C THR A 71 -11.61 -0.95 7.20
N LEU A 72 -11.77 0.32 6.86
CA LEU A 72 -11.08 0.94 5.72
C LEU A 72 -9.59 1.16 6.04
N PRO A 73 -8.70 1.09 5.02
CA PRO A 73 -7.27 1.27 5.23
C PRO A 73 -6.91 2.72 5.53
N PRO A 74 -5.72 2.96 6.12
CA PRO A 74 -5.20 4.31 6.30
C PRO A 74 -5.03 5.01 4.95
N GLY A 75 -5.37 6.29 4.93
CA GLY A 75 -5.39 7.15 3.75
C GLY A 75 -6.68 7.05 2.92
N PHE A 76 -7.58 6.10 3.21
CA PHE A 76 -8.81 5.94 2.44
C PHE A 76 -9.70 7.17 2.50
N HIS A 77 -9.99 7.66 3.72
CA HIS A 77 -10.81 8.85 3.88
C HIS A 77 -10.04 10.09 3.41
N ALA A 78 -8.73 10.17 3.66
CA ALA A 78 -7.92 11.27 3.13
C ALA A 78 -8.00 11.39 1.60
N HIS A 79 -7.87 10.26 0.87
CA HIS A 79 -7.92 10.23 -0.59
C HIS A 79 -9.31 10.60 -1.11
N LEU A 80 -10.38 10.02 -0.55
CA LEU A 80 -11.75 10.37 -0.92
C LEU A 80 -12.06 11.85 -0.61
N GLY A 81 -11.59 12.37 0.52
CA GLY A 81 -11.73 13.77 0.88
C GLY A 81 -11.02 14.69 -0.11
N MET A 82 -9.81 14.33 -0.54
CA MET A 82 -9.05 15.05 -1.57
C MET A 82 -9.76 15.06 -2.93
N LEU A 83 -10.35 13.94 -3.35
CA LEU A 83 -11.15 13.88 -4.59
C LEU A 83 -12.39 14.78 -4.52
N TYR A 84 -13.05 14.86 -3.37
CA TYR A 84 -14.18 15.78 -3.18
C TYR A 84 -13.76 17.25 -3.23
N LEU A 85 -12.65 17.61 -2.58
CA LEU A 85 -12.11 18.98 -2.68
C LEU A 85 -11.78 19.34 -4.13
N LYS A 86 -11.22 18.39 -4.90
CA LYS A 86 -10.92 18.60 -6.33
C LYS A 86 -12.15 18.76 -7.21
N THR A 87 -13.29 18.24 -6.80
CA THR A 87 -14.56 18.34 -7.52
C THR A 87 -15.46 19.47 -7.00
N GLY A 88 -14.97 20.29 -6.06
CA GLY A 88 -15.69 21.42 -5.47
C GLY A 88 -16.74 21.02 -4.43
N LEU A 89 -16.70 19.78 -3.95
CA LEU A 89 -17.58 19.24 -2.92
C LEU A 89 -16.94 19.39 -1.53
N ASP A 90 -16.53 20.61 -1.18
CA ASP A 90 -15.61 20.88 -0.07
C ASP A 90 -16.13 20.40 1.29
N ALA A 91 -17.43 20.54 1.55
CA ALA A 91 -18.03 20.08 2.80
C ALA A 91 -17.85 18.56 3.00
N ARG A 92 -18.03 17.77 1.94
CA ARG A 92 -17.78 16.32 1.98
C ARG A 92 -16.29 16.04 2.11
N GLY A 93 -15.46 16.80 1.40
CA GLY A 93 -14.01 16.71 1.50
C GLY A 93 -13.49 16.86 2.93
N VAL A 94 -13.94 17.91 3.61
CA VAL A 94 -13.62 18.21 5.01
C VAL A 94 -14.12 17.12 5.95
N GLU A 95 -15.34 16.62 5.76
CA GLU A 95 -15.90 15.52 6.56
C GLU A 95 -15.02 14.26 6.48
N HIS A 96 -14.59 13.88 5.28
CA HIS A 96 -13.71 12.73 5.12
C HIS A 96 -12.33 12.95 5.75
N ILE A 97 -11.72 14.13 5.62
CA ILE A 97 -10.44 14.44 6.28
C ILE A 97 -10.58 14.39 7.82
N GLN A 98 -11.70 14.85 8.36
CA GLN A 98 -11.99 14.74 9.80
C GLN A 98 -12.13 13.27 10.22
N ASN A 99 -12.84 12.45 9.44
CA ASN A 99 -12.97 11.02 9.71
C ASN A 99 -11.62 10.31 9.74
N GLU A 100 -10.73 10.60 8.77
CA GLU A 100 -9.37 10.06 8.77
C GLU A 100 -8.62 10.40 10.07
N LYS A 101 -8.70 11.65 10.52
CA LYS A 101 -8.10 12.10 11.78
C LYS A 101 -8.62 11.32 12.99
N LEU A 102 -9.89 10.93 12.99
CA LEU A 102 -10.53 10.19 14.08
C LEU A 102 -10.09 8.72 14.10
N VAL A 103 -10.01 8.08 12.93
CA VAL A 103 -9.67 6.65 12.84
C VAL A 103 -8.16 6.39 12.85
N PHE A 104 -7.35 7.36 12.42
CA PHE A 104 -5.91 7.24 12.28
C PHE A 104 -5.20 8.44 12.94
N PRO A 105 -5.03 8.44 14.28
CA PRO A 105 -4.44 9.55 15.02
C PRO A 105 -2.97 9.83 14.64
N GLU A 106 -2.27 8.88 14.03
CA GLU A 106 -0.94 9.08 13.48
C GLU A 106 -0.91 10.11 12.33
N SER A 107 -2.04 10.33 11.67
CA SER A 107 -2.17 11.25 10.53
C SER A 107 -2.57 12.68 10.93
N ILE A 108 -2.84 12.93 12.22
CA ILE A 108 -3.40 14.20 12.73
C ILE A 108 -2.67 15.43 12.18
N ALA A 109 -1.34 15.45 12.25
CA ALA A 109 -0.55 16.60 11.84
C ALA A 109 -0.77 16.95 10.35
N PHE A 110 -0.87 15.94 9.49
CA PHE A 110 -1.13 16.13 8.07
C PHE A 110 -2.59 16.49 7.79
N MET A 111 -3.55 15.86 8.48
CA MET A 111 -4.97 16.21 8.34
C MET A 111 -5.25 17.65 8.77
N ASP A 112 -4.63 18.12 9.87
CA ASP A 112 -4.77 19.51 10.32
C ASP A 112 -4.20 20.51 9.32
N PHE A 113 -3.10 20.17 8.66
CA PHE A 113 -2.57 20.96 7.56
C PHE A 113 -3.55 21.02 6.38
N MET A 114 -4.12 19.88 5.95
CA MET A 114 -5.09 19.86 4.86
C MET A 114 -6.37 20.65 5.18
N LEU A 115 -6.88 20.56 6.40
CA LEU A 115 -8.07 21.30 6.85
C LEU A 115 -7.82 22.82 6.85
N ARG A 116 -6.63 23.26 7.29
CA ARG A 116 -6.24 24.67 7.21
C ARG A 116 -6.20 25.18 5.77
N MET A 117 -5.60 24.40 4.86
CA MET A 117 -5.58 24.73 3.43
C MET A 117 -7.00 24.82 2.83
N ALA A 118 -7.87 23.86 3.16
CA ALA A 118 -9.26 23.85 2.70
C ALA A 118 -10.06 25.07 3.19
N SER A 119 -9.71 25.63 4.36
CA SER A 119 -10.34 26.83 4.92
C SER A 119 -9.78 28.17 4.40
N GLY A 120 -8.76 28.15 3.54
CA GLY A 120 -8.10 29.37 3.04
C GLY A 120 -7.16 30.05 4.04
N ALA A 121 -6.87 29.43 5.19
CA ALA A 121 -5.97 29.94 6.21
C ALA A 121 -4.50 29.57 5.88
N THR A 122 -3.93 30.25 4.89
CA THR A 122 -2.52 30.07 4.49
C THR A 122 -1.59 30.81 5.46
N GLU A 123 -1.11 30.11 6.47
CA GLU A 123 0.06 30.49 7.29
C GLU A 123 1.18 29.47 7.04
N PRO A 124 2.43 29.90 6.79
CA PRO A 124 3.53 29.03 6.41
C PRO A 124 3.97 28.18 7.61
N SER A 125 3.49 26.93 7.65
CA SER A 125 3.91 25.96 8.65
C SER A 125 5.29 25.42 8.29
N SER A 126 6.32 26.02 8.86
CA SER A 126 7.67 25.47 8.91
C SER A 126 7.71 24.22 9.80
N SER A 127 7.82 23.04 9.18
CA SER A 127 8.48 21.88 9.78
C SER A 127 9.38 21.22 8.72
N PRO A 128 10.67 20.98 9.03
CA PRO A 128 11.64 20.46 8.08
C PRO A 128 11.44 18.95 7.93
N GLY A 129 10.80 18.53 6.85
CA GLY A 129 10.53 17.11 6.61
C GLY A 129 9.78 16.80 5.32
N SER A 130 10.02 17.57 4.26
CA SER A 130 9.70 17.13 2.90
C SER A 130 10.54 17.98 1.97
N GLU A 131 11.80 17.56 1.80
CA GLU A 131 12.51 17.88 0.57
C GLU A 131 11.64 17.32 -0.55
N ALA A 132 10.98 18.23 -1.26
CA ALA A 132 10.21 17.91 -2.43
C ALA A 132 11.12 17.11 -3.34
N LEU A 133 10.83 15.82 -3.52
CA LEU A 133 11.47 15.04 -4.57
C LEU A 133 11.07 15.76 -5.87
N PRO A 134 12.02 16.38 -6.61
CA PRO A 134 11.66 17.00 -7.87
C PRO A 134 11.06 15.91 -8.74
N ALA A 135 9.93 16.23 -9.36
CA ALA A 135 9.34 15.44 -10.43
C ALA A 135 10.43 15.24 -11.51
N ALA A 136 11.13 14.12 -11.41
CA ALA A 136 12.05 13.66 -12.42
C ALA A 136 11.19 13.36 -13.64
N LYS A 137 11.27 14.26 -14.63
CA LYS A 137 10.85 13.95 -15.99
C LYS A 137 11.63 12.70 -16.38
N ALA A 138 10.92 11.58 -16.55
CA ALA A 138 11.45 10.43 -17.25
C ALA A 138 11.56 10.84 -18.72
N ASP A 139 12.67 11.49 -19.06
CA ASP A 139 13.20 11.54 -20.40
C ASP A 139 13.58 10.09 -20.74
N VAL A 140 12.79 9.43 -21.59
CA VAL A 140 13.12 8.11 -22.12
C VAL A 140 14.05 8.35 -23.30
N PRO A 141 15.35 8.02 -23.22
CA PRO A 141 16.23 8.15 -24.37
C PRO A 141 15.84 7.08 -25.40
N GLU A 142 15.42 7.56 -26.56
CA GLU A 142 15.33 6.80 -27.80
C GLU A 142 16.76 6.42 -28.24
N THR A 143 17.26 5.25 -27.82
CA THR A 143 18.49 4.68 -28.39
C THR A 143 18.14 4.02 -29.72
N GLY A 144 18.29 4.78 -30.80
CA GLY A 144 18.27 4.25 -32.16
C GLY A 144 19.49 3.36 -32.47
N GLU A 145 19.21 2.39 -33.35
CA GLU A 145 20.10 1.80 -34.37
C GLU A 145 21.22 0.80 -34.02
N ALA A 146 20.96 -0.44 -34.48
CA ALA A 146 21.73 -1.20 -35.47
C ALA A 146 22.74 -2.29 -35.02
N LEU A 147 22.60 -3.42 -35.75
CA LEU A 147 23.55 -4.49 -36.08
C LEU A 147 23.83 -5.59 -35.04
N GLN A 148 23.03 -6.66 -35.11
CA GLN A 148 23.44 -7.95 -35.72
C GLN A 148 22.23 -8.83 -36.04
#